data_AF-A0A1M5SCA1-F1
#
_entry.id   AF-A0A1M5SCA1-F1
#
_cell.length_a   1.000
_cell.length_b   1.000
_cell.length_c   1.000
_cell.angle_alpha   90.00
_cell.angle_beta   90.00
_cell.angle_gamma   90.00
#
_symmetry.space_group_name_H-M   'P 1'
#
loop_
_entity.id
_entity.type
_entity.pdbx_description
1 polymer ?
#
loop_
_entity_poly.entity_id
_entity_poly.type
_entity_poly.pdbx_seq_one_letter_code
_entity_poly.pdbx_strand_id
1 'polypeptide(L)'
;MRNIVTADLFTIAKIVKKMNVKQQLKQILFSNVEDIKGKTDNEIILAKKEAQFEIIMMIIENIDNAEQDLYAFLAKITEQKAKDIQNMEIDKFIELMQELFESESFNKVFTVALR
;
A
#
# COMPACT_ATOMS: atom_id res chain seq x y z
N MET A 1 7.92 5.13 11.63
CA MET A 1 8.50 4.41 10.48
C MET A 1 9.75 5.12 10.00
N ARG A 2 10.77 4.38 9.54
CA ARG A 2 11.94 4.98 8.87
C ARG A 2 11.57 5.54 7.50
N ASN A 3 12.42 6.41 6.97
CA ASN A 3 12.24 6.97 5.64
C ASN A 3 12.30 5.89 4.53
N ILE A 4 11.44 6.02 3.53
CA ILE A 4 11.45 5.19 2.33
C ILE A 4 12.63 5.58 1.42
N VAL A 5 13.32 4.59 0.87
CA VAL A 5 14.50 4.77 0.01
C VAL A 5 14.35 4.03 -1.33
N THR A 6 15.23 4.30 -2.29
CA THR A 6 15.20 3.68 -3.63
C THR A 6 15.16 2.14 -3.60
N ALA A 7 15.83 1.51 -2.64
CA ALA A 7 15.78 0.05 -2.49
C ALA A 7 14.37 -0.50 -2.19
N ASP A 8 13.52 0.31 -1.55
CA ASP A 8 12.15 -0.07 -1.22
C ASP A 8 11.26 -0.09 -2.48
N LEU A 9 11.56 0.76 -3.49
CA LEU A 9 10.87 0.73 -4.79
C LEU A 9 10.94 -0.65 -5.42
N PHE A 10 12.14 -1.23 -5.49
CA PHE A 10 12.33 -2.57 -6.08
C PHE A 10 11.65 -3.66 -5.25
N THR A 11 11.62 -3.50 -3.92
CA THR A 11 10.95 -4.42 -3.01
C THR A 11 9.43 -4.40 -3.25
N ILE A 12 8.83 -3.21 -3.33
CA ILE A 12 7.40 -3.03 -3.60
C ILE A 12 7.05 -3.56 -5.00
N ALA A 13 7.86 -3.23 -6.02
CA ALA A 13 7.64 -3.74 -7.38
C ALA A 13 7.69 -5.27 -7.44
N LYS A 14 8.59 -5.91 -6.69
CA LYS A 14 8.67 -7.37 -6.55
C LYS A 14 7.42 -7.93 -5.87
N ILE A 15 6.96 -7.32 -4.78
CA ILE A 15 5.73 -7.71 -4.06
C ILE A 15 4.52 -7.64 -5.01
N VAL A 16 4.31 -6.49 -5.66
CA VAL A 16 3.21 -6.30 -6.63
C VAL A 16 3.28 -7.33 -7.76
N LYS A 17 4.47 -7.61 -8.30
CA LYS A 17 4.65 -8.61 -9.35
C LYS A 17 4.26 -10.01 -8.88
N LYS A 18 4.60 -10.39 -7.65
CA LYS A 18 4.29 -11.70 -7.07
C LYS A 18 2.80 -11.88 -6.80
N MET A 19 2.11 -10.82 -6.39
CA MET A 19 0.66 -10.82 -6.18
C MET A 19 -0.13 -10.85 -7.49
N ASN A 20 0.50 -10.51 -8.63
CA ASN A 20 -0.15 -10.46 -9.95
C ASN A 20 -1.37 -9.49 -10.02
N VAL A 21 -1.35 -8.42 -9.22
CA VAL A 21 -2.44 -7.41 -9.12
C VAL A 21 -2.08 -6.05 -9.72
N LYS A 22 -0.99 -5.94 -10.49
CA LYS A 22 -0.50 -4.65 -10.98
C LYS A 22 -1.58 -3.87 -11.73
N GLN A 23 -2.37 -4.52 -12.58
CA GLN A 23 -3.37 -3.82 -13.39
C GLN A 23 -4.54 -3.31 -12.56
N GLN A 24 -5.01 -4.10 -11.61
CA GLN A 24 -6.10 -3.75 -10.71
C GLN A 24 -5.69 -2.59 -9.79
N LEU A 25 -4.48 -2.64 -9.22
CA LEU A 25 -3.92 -1.54 -8.45
C LEU A 25 -3.79 -0.25 -9.27
N LYS A 26 -3.38 -0.35 -10.55
CA LYS A 26 -3.35 0.81 -11.46
C LYS A 26 -4.73 1.38 -11.70
N GLN A 27 -5.75 0.54 -11.86
CA GLN A 27 -7.13 0.99 -12.04
C GLN A 27 -7.60 1.78 -10.81
N ILE A 28 -7.46 1.23 -9.60
CA ILE A 28 -7.88 1.94 -8.37
C ILE A 28 -7.13 3.28 -8.20
N LEU A 29 -5.83 3.29 -8.47
CA LEU A 29 -4.99 4.47 -8.26
C LEU A 29 -5.20 5.57 -9.33
N PHE A 30 -5.44 5.19 -10.59
CA PHE A 30 -5.44 6.13 -11.72
C PHE A 30 -6.81 6.38 -12.36
N SER A 31 -7.80 5.49 -12.17
CA SER A 31 -9.14 5.68 -12.73
C SER A 31 -9.96 6.73 -11.97
N ASN A 32 -9.64 7.01 -10.71
CA ASN A 32 -10.34 7.99 -9.88
C ASN A 32 -10.03 9.47 -10.18
N VAL A 33 -9.19 9.76 -11.18
CA VAL A 33 -8.76 11.14 -11.50
C VAL A 33 -9.84 11.93 -12.26
N GLU A 34 -10.71 11.27 -13.01
CA GLU A 34 -11.85 11.92 -13.67
C GLU A 34 -13.04 12.12 -12.71
N ASP A 35 -13.20 11.23 -11.73
CA ASP A 35 -14.32 11.20 -10.78
C ASP A 35 -14.24 12.25 -9.65
N ILE A 36 -13.16 13.02 -9.57
CA ILE A 36 -12.96 14.08 -8.56
C ILE A 36 -13.15 15.49 -9.13
N LYS A 37 -13.40 15.63 -10.45
CA LYS A 37 -13.70 16.93 -11.06
C LYS A 37 -15.07 17.42 -10.59
N GLY A 38 -15.10 18.58 -9.93
CA GLY A 38 -16.33 19.22 -9.46
C GLY A 38 -16.83 18.75 -8.08
N LYS A 39 -16.08 17.87 -7.40
CA LYS A 39 -16.35 17.45 -6.02
C LYS A 39 -15.78 18.46 -5.01
N THR A 40 -16.43 18.55 -3.85
CA THR A 40 -15.94 19.31 -2.69
C THR A 40 -14.70 18.67 -2.09
N ASP A 41 -13.92 19.44 -1.32
CA ASP A 41 -12.72 18.93 -0.64
C ASP A 41 -13.01 17.70 0.24
N ASN A 42 -14.15 17.69 0.94
CA ASN A 42 -14.57 16.57 1.78
C ASN A 42 -14.86 15.30 0.97
N GLU A 43 -15.52 15.42 -0.18
CA GLU A 43 -15.80 14.29 -1.07
C GLU A 43 -14.51 13.74 -1.69
N ILE A 44 -13.55 14.61 -2.02
CA ILE A 44 -12.22 14.21 -2.51
C ILE A 44 -11.45 13.44 -1.43
N ILE A 45 -11.49 13.90 -0.17
CA ILE A 45 -10.85 13.22 0.95
C ILE A 45 -11.46 11.83 1.16
N LEU A 46 -12.79 11.73 1.15
CA LEU A 46 -13.49 10.45 1.31
C LEU A 46 -13.13 9.46 0.20
N ALA A 47 -13.19 9.89 -1.06
CA ALA A 47 -12.86 9.05 -2.21
C ALA A 47 -11.40 8.54 -2.15
N LYS A 48 -10.46 9.37 -1.70
CA LYS A 48 -9.05 8.95 -1.51
C LYS A 48 -8.92 7.88 -0.43
N LYS A 49 -9.64 8.01 0.68
CA LYS A 49 -9.62 7.01 1.77
C LYS A 49 -10.23 5.69 1.33
N GLU A 50 -11.34 5.73 0.59
CA GLU A 50 -11.96 4.53 0.02
C GLU A 50 -11.01 3.80 -0.93
N ALA A 51 -10.36 4.53 -1.85
CA ALA A 51 -9.37 3.97 -2.76
C ALA A 51 -8.16 3.37 -2.02
N GLN A 52 -7.67 4.03 -0.96
CA GLN A 52 -6.60 3.50 -0.11
C GLN A 52 -7.02 2.20 0.57
N PHE A 53 -8.23 2.15 1.12
CA PHE A 53 -8.77 0.95 1.76
C PHE A 53 -8.92 -0.20 0.76
N GLU A 54 -9.43 0.08 -0.44
CA GLU A 54 -9.55 -0.91 -1.52
C GLU A 54 -8.19 -1.48 -1.93
N ILE A 55 -7.15 -0.63 -2.03
CA ILE A 55 -5.77 -1.07 -2.29
C ILE A 55 -5.27 -2.00 -1.17
N ILE A 56 -5.50 -1.65 0.10
CA ILE A 56 -5.08 -2.48 1.24
C ILE A 56 -5.76 -3.85 1.18
N MET A 57 -7.08 -3.88 0.96
CA MET A 57 -7.83 -5.13 0.84
C MET A 57 -7.33 -5.97 -0.34
N MET A 58 -7.05 -5.36 -1.49
CA MET A 58 -6.51 -6.06 -2.65
C MET A 58 -5.14 -6.71 -2.37
N ILE A 59 -4.29 -6.03 -1.60
CA ILE A 59 -3.00 -6.59 -1.17
C ILE A 59 -3.24 -7.81 -0.28
N ILE A 60 -4.14 -7.71 0.71
CA ILE A 60 -4.45 -8.80 1.64
C ILE A 60 -5.03 -10.01 0.90
N GLU A 61 -5.99 -9.80 0.00
CA GLU A 61 -6.67 -10.87 -0.75
C GLU A 61 -5.74 -11.64 -1.70
N ASN A 62 -4.62 -11.03 -2.13
CA ASN A 62 -3.71 -11.61 -3.12
C ASN A 62 -2.31 -11.85 -2.56
N ILE A 63 -2.18 -11.90 -1.23
CA ILE A 63 -0.88 -11.85 -0.56
C ILE A 63 -0.08 -13.15 -0.69
N ASP A 64 -0.71 -14.28 -1.01
CA ASP A 64 -0.16 -15.65 -0.94
C ASP A 64 1.32 -15.76 -1.35
N ASN A 65 1.68 -15.29 -2.56
CA ASN A 65 3.04 -15.43 -3.10
C ASN A 65 4.04 -14.36 -2.59
N ALA A 66 3.54 -13.35 -1.89
CA ALA A 66 4.27 -12.17 -1.44
C ALA A 66 4.24 -11.96 0.08
N GLU A 67 3.52 -12.78 0.85
CA GLU A 67 3.32 -12.65 2.30
C GLU A 67 4.62 -12.41 3.06
N GLN A 68 5.61 -13.29 2.88
CA GLN A 68 6.91 -13.17 3.55
C GLN A 68 7.69 -11.93 3.10
N ASP A 69 7.58 -11.54 1.83
CA ASP A 69 8.23 -10.32 1.32
C ASP A 69 7.55 -9.06 1.91
N LEU A 70 6.21 -9.08 2.08
CA LEU A 70 5.46 -7.99 2.70
C LEU A 70 5.82 -7.85 4.18
N TYR A 71 5.82 -8.94 4.95
CA TYR A 71 6.23 -8.88 6.36
C TYR A 71 7.66 -8.41 6.53
N ALA A 72 8.59 -8.87 5.69
CA ALA A 72 9.97 -8.39 5.70
C ALA A 72 10.06 -6.90 5.37
N PHE A 73 9.28 -6.43 4.41
CA PHE A 73 9.21 -5.02 4.06
C PHE A 73 8.65 -4.16 5.21
N LEU A 74 7.50 -4.54 5.76
CA LEU A 74 6.85 -3.86 6.88
C LEU A 74 7.74 -3.83 8.13
N ALA A 75 8.40 -4.94 8.46
CA ALA A 75 9.36 -5.03 9.54
C ALA A 75 10.54 -4.07 9.34
N LYS A 76 11.08 -4.01 8.12
CA LYS A 76 12.19 -3.12 7.78
C LYS A 76 11.80 -1.63 7.89
N ILE A 77 10.57 -1.24 7.57
CA ILE A 77 10.13 0.17 7.66
C ILE A 77 9.70 0.57 9.08
N THR A 78 9.21 -0.39 9.87
CA THR A 78 8.79 -0.17 11.27
C THR A 78 9.93 -0.39 12.26
N GLU A 79 11.08 -0.88 11.80
CA GLU A 79 12.21 -1.28 12.66
C GLU A 79 11.85 -2.41 13.65
N GLN A 80 10.92 -3.27 13.24
CA GLN A 80 10.46 -4.44 13.98
C GLN A 80 11.02 -5.73 13.37
N LYS A 81 10.76 -6.89 14.00
CA LYS A 81 11.05 -8.19 13.39
C LYS A 81 9.86 -8.62 12.53
N ALA A 82 10.13 -9.32 11.42
CA ALA A 82 9.09 -9.87 10.56
C ALA A 82 8.10 -10.76 11.31
N LYS A 83 8.58 -11.53 12.30
CA LYS A 83 7.74 -12.37 13.16
C LYS A 83 6.79 -11.54 14.04
N ASP A 84 7.16 -10.33 14.43
CA ASP A 84 6.29 -9.46 15.23
C ASP A 84 5.15 -8.91 14.37
N ILE A 85 5.44 -8.56 13.10
CA ILE A 85 4.42 -8.18 12.11
C ILE A 85 3.48 -9.35 11.80
N GLN A 86 4.02 -10.55 11.61
CA GLN A 86 3.21 -11.74 11.29
C GLN A 86 2.22 -12.11 12.41
N ASN A 87 2.59 -11.89 13.67
CA ASN A 87 1.74 -12.19 14.82
C ASN A 87 0.94 -10.96 15.30
N MET A 88 0.92 -9.88 14.50
CA MET A 88 0.18 -8.67 14.81
C MET A 88 -1.33 -8.92 14.76
N GLU A 89 -2.07 -8.31 15.69
CA GLU A 89 -3.54 -8.30 15.64
C GLU A 89 -4.02 -7.63 14.34
N ILE A 90 -5.10 -8.15 13.78
CA ILE A 90 -5.60 -7.70 12.46
C ILE A 90 -5.87 -6.19 12.40
N ASP A 91 -6.46 -5.63 13.46
CA ASP A 91 -6.79 -4.20 13.52
C ASP A 91 -5.50 -3.36 13.47
N LYS A 92 -4.47 -3.74 14.23
CA LYS A 92 -3.16 -3.08 14.22
C LYS A 92 -2.44 -3.23 12.89
N PHE A 93 -2.60 -4.38 12.22
CA PHE A 93 -2.02 -4.59 10.89
C PHE A 93 -2.66 -3.67 9.85
N ILE A 94 -4.00 -3.54 9.88
CA ILE A 94 -4.71 -2.62 8.98
C ILE A 94 -4.32 -1.17 9.28
N GLU A 95 -4.26 -0.77 10.55
CA GLU A 95 -3.78 0.56 10.96
C GLU A 95 -2.37 0.84 10.44
N LEU A 96 -1.44 -0.11 10.59
CA LEU A 96 -0.08 0.02 10.06
C LEU A 96 -0.06 0.22 8.53
N MET A 97 -0.89 -0.53 7.80
CA MET A 97 -1.01 -0.37 6.36
C MET A 97 -1.60 0.99 5.99
N GLN A 98 -2.59 1.49 6.72
CA GLN A 98 -3.15 2.82 6.53
C GLN A 98 -2.11 3.91 6.76
N GLU A 99 -1.40 3.88 7.90
CA GLU A 99 -0.32 4.83 8.20
C GLU A 99 0.76 4.84 7.10
N LEU A 100 1.06 3.67 6.54
CA LEU A 100 2.01 3.54 5.44
C LEU A 100 1.50 4.25 4.18
N PHE A 101 0.23 4.07 3.82
CA PHE A 101 -0.41 4.76 2.70
C PHE A 101 -0.71 6.24 2.97
N GLU A 102 -0.67 6.71 4.21
CA GLU A 102 -0.71 8.14 4.53
C GLU A 102 0.66 8.82 4.33
N SER A 103 1.76 8.05 4.35
CA SER A 103 3.10 8.56 4.08
C SER A 103 3.23 9.05 2.64
N GLU A 104 3.51 10.36 2.47
CA GLU A 104 3.78 10.95 1.16
C GLU A 104 4.95 10.24 0.43
N SER A 105 5.98 9.83 1.18
CA SER A 105 7.15 9.15 0.63
C SER A 105 6.81 7.76 0.08
N PHE A 106 5.97 7.01 0.79
CA PHE A 106 5.52 5.70 0.33
C PHE A 106 4.58 5.83 -0.87
N ASN A 107 3.61 6.75 -0.83
CA ASN A 107 2.71 7.00 -1.95
C ASN A 107 3.48 7.28 -3.25
N LYS A 108 4.53 8.10 -3.19
CA LYS A 108 5.40 8.37 -4.34
C LYS A 108 6.02 7.09 -4.88
N VAL A 109 6.63 6.28 -4.01
CA VAL A 109 7.31 5.05 -4.42
C VAL A 109 6.32 3.99 -4.94
N PHE A 110 5.19 3.82 -4.26
CA PHE A 110 4.13 2.90 -4.68
C PHE A 110 3.57 3.29 -6.05
N THR A 111 3.29 4.58 -6.26
CA THR A 111 2.85 5.11 -7.56
C THR A 111 3.87 4.82 -8.66
N VAL A 112 5.17 5.02 -8.38
CA VAL A 112 6.25 4.73 -9.34
C VAL A 112 6.37 3.23 -9.63
N ALA A 113 6.24 2.36 -8.63
CA ALA A 113 6.27 0.90 -8.82
C ALA A 113 5.14 0.39 -9.72
N LEU A 114 4.00 1.08 -9.71
CA LEU A 114 2.84 0.74 -10.52
C LEU A 114 2.87 1.32 -11.94
N ARG A 115 3.74 2.28 -12.25
CA ARG A 115 3.90 2.75 -13.63
C ARG A 115 4.38 1.62 -14.53
#